data_AF-U1V0N1-F1
#
_entry.id   AF-U1V0N1-F1
#
_cell.length_a   1.000
_cell.length_b   1.000
_cell.length_c   1.000
_cell.angle_alpha   90.00
_cell.angle_beta   90.00
_cell.angle_gamma   90.00
#
_symmetry.space_group_name_H-M   'P 1'
#
loop_
_entity.id
_entity.type
_entity.pdbx_description
1 polymer ?
#
loop_
_entity_poly.entity_id
_entity_poly.type
_entity_poly.pdbx_seq_one_letter_code
_entity_poly.pdbx_strand_id
1 'polypeptide(L)'
;MNAKTVVRVADLTGKALDWAVAIATGAEEVKTTEHGVSCIYQLPEGGCWTNFYQPSTDWSQGGLLIDVYRISFVTSGTGPQDEQGNEPIVALTSALHYKVCAGSTHLIAACRAIVATKLGELIRVPAELI
;
A
#
# COMPACT_ATOMS: atom_id res chain seq x y z
N MET A 1 -18.62 -6.46 -16.34
CA MET A 1 -18.29 -6.07 -14.95
C MET A 1 -16.98 -6.76 -14.61
N ASN A 2 -15.93 -6.02 -14.26
CA ASN A 2 -14.66 -6.65 -13.86
C ASN A 2 -14.87 -7.38 -12.53
N ALA A 3 -14.46 -8.64 -12.45
CA ALA A 3 -14.60 -9.47 -11.26
C ALA A 3 -13.74 -8.90 -10.12
N LYS A 4 -14.22 -9.02 -8.87
CA LYS A 4 -13.45 -8.64 -7.68
C LYS A 4 -13.36 -9.81 -6.72
N THR A 5 -12.21 -9.93 -6.05
CA THR A 5 -11.93 -10.96 -5.04
C THR A 5 -11.67 -10.31 -3.69
N VAL A 6 -12.13 -10.94 -2.61
CA VAL A 6 -11.86 -10.49 -1.24
C VAL A 6 -10.51 -11.06 -0.80
N VAL A 7 -9.59 -10.18 -0.38
CA VAL A 7 -8.23 -10.54 0.01
C VAL A 7 -7.87 -9.83 1.31
N ARG A 8 -7.04 -10.48 2.15
CA ARG A 8 -6.48 -9.83 3.34
C ARG A 8 -5.40 -8.84 2.94
N VAL A 9 -5.39 -7.66 3.57
CA VAL A 9 -4.38 -6.62 3.30
C VAL A 9 -2.95 -7.14 3.56
N ALA A 10 -2.78 -8.00 4.56
CA ALA A 10 -1.51 -8.64 4.86
C ALA A 10 -0.96 -9.52 3.72
N ASP A 11 -1.82 -9.98 2.82
CA ASP A 11 -1.44 -10.85 1.69
C ASP A 11 -1.20 -10.04 0.40
N LEU A 12 -1.54 -8.74 0.36
CA LEU A 12 -1.40 -7.92 -0.84
C LEU A 12 0.08 -7.63 -1.14
N THR A 13 0.43 -7.72 -2.42
CA THR A 13 1.76 -7.40 -2.95
C THR A 13 1.66 -6.77 -4.33
N GLY A 14 2.75 -6.16 -4.81
CA GLY A 14 2.86 -5.57 -6.14
C GLY A 14 1.66 -4.70 -6.53
N LYS A 15 1.16 -4.90 -7.77
CA LYS A 15 0.09 -4.08 -8.35
C LYS A 15 -1.20 -4.10 -7.54
N ALA A 16 -1.54 -5.21 -6.88
CA ALA A 16 -2.72 -5.27 -6.02
C ALA A 16 -2.59 -4.36 -4.79
N LEU A 17 -1.40 -4.33 -4.19
CA LEU A 17 -1.10 -3.44 -3.07
C LEU A 17 -1.07 -1.98 -3.54
N ASP A 18 -0.40 -1.68 -4.65
CA ASP A 18 -0.33 -0.33 -5.21
C ASP A 18 -1.72 0.23 -5.55
N TRP A 19 -2.59 -0.61 -6.12
CA TRP A 19 -3.99 -0.28 -6.39
C TRP A 19 -4.74 0.03 -5.10
N ALA A 20 -4.58 -0.82 -4.09
CA ALA A 20 -5.24 -0.62 -2.80
C ALA A 20 -4.78 0.68 -2.11
N VAL A 21 -3.50 1.02 -2.24
CA VAL A 21 -2.96 2.30 -1.73
C VAL A 21 -3.60 3.48 -2.46
N ALA A 22 -3.70 3.45 -3.80
CA ALA A 22 -4.34 4.52 -4.56
C ALA A 22 -5.78 4.78 -4.11
N ILE A 23 -6.54 3.71 -3.83
CA ILE A 23 -7.90 3.83 -3.28
C ILE A 23 -7.87 4.39 -1.84
N ALA A 24 -6.97 3.89 -0.99
CA ALA A 24 -6.84 4.35 0.39
C ALA A 24 -6.41 5.82 0.53
N THR A 25 -5.65 6.33 -0.44
CA THR A 25 -5.17 7.71 -0.50
C THR A 25 -6.13 8.65 -1.24
N GLY A 26 -7.26 8.14 -1.73
CA GLY A 26 -8.32 8.96 -2.32
C GLY A 26 -8.08 9.34 -3.78
N ALA A 27 -7.38 8.51 -4.56
CA ALA A 27 -7.29 8.70 -6.00
C ALA A 27 -8.69 8.70 -6.65
N GLU A 28 -8.92 9.62 -7.59
CA GLU A 28 -10.24 9.84 -8.19
C GLU A 28 -10.55 8.83 -9.29
N GLU A 29 -9.56 8.57 -10.14
CA GLU A 29 -9.64 7.57 -11.20
C GLU A 29 -8.42 6.66 -11.08
N VAL A 30 -8.65 5.35 -11.02
CA VAL A 30 -7.60 4.32 -10.99
C VAL A 30 -7.77 3.40 -12.18
N LYS A 31 -6.76 3.34 -13.04
CA LYS A 31 -6.66 2.46 -14.20
C LYS A 31 -5.62 1.38 -13.95
N THR A 32 -5.96 0.15 -14.32
CA THR A 32 -5.08 -1.00 -14.24
C THR A 32 -4.65 -1.39 -15.65
N THR A 33 -3.35 -1.51 -15.88
CA THR A 33 -2.78 -1.95 -17.16
C THR A 33 -1.88 -3.16 -16.96
N GLU A 34 -1.44 -3.78 -18.06
CA GLU A 34 -0.46 -4.86 -18.02
C GLU A 34 0.88 -4.45 -17.38
N HIS A 35 1.17 -3.15 -17.32
CA HIS A 35 2.42 -2.62 -16.79
C HIS A 35 2.31 -2.11 -15.35
N GLY A 36 1.11 -1.79 -14.86
CA GLY A 36 0.95 -1.32 -13.48
C GLY A 36 -0.37 -0.66 -13.19
N VAL A 37 -0.41 0.06 -12.08
CA VAL A 37 -1.53 0.91 -11.67
C VAL A 37 -1.21 2.33 -12.11
N SER A 38 -2.17 3.03 -12.71
CA SER A 38 -2.09 4.46 -13.00
C SER A 38 -3.26 5.13 -12.31
N CYS A 39 -3.03 6.24 -11.62
CA CYS A 39 -4.08 6.91 -10.87
C CYS A 39 -3.96 8.43 -10.96
N ILE A 40 -5.12 9.10 -10.99
CA ILE A 40 -5.21 10.54 -11.05
C ILE A 40 -5.49 11.09 -9.65
N TYR A 41 -4.60 11.96 -9.18
CA TYR A 41 -4.85 12.84 -8.05
C TYR A 41 -5.23 14.21 -8.60
N GLN A 42 -6.31 14.81 -8.10
CA GLN A 42 -6.61 16.21 -8.41
C GLN A 42 -5.50 17.09 -7.85
N LEU A 43 -4.73 17.72 -8.73
CA LEU A 43 -3.85 18.81 -8.35
C LEU A 43 -4.69 20.08 -8.12
N PRO A 44 -4.38 20.91 -7.10
CA PRO A 44 -5.08 22.17 -6.85
C PRO A 44 -5.12 23.11 -8.06
N GLU A 45 -4.18 22.94 -9.00
CA GLU A 45 -3.96 23.81 -10.16
C GLU A 45 -4.49 23.23 -11.48
N GLY A 46 -5.07 22.03 -11.43
CA GLY A 46 -5.43 21.25 -12.63
C GLY A 46 -4.23 20.52 -13.22
N GLY A 47 -4.33 19.20 -13.33
CA GLY A 47 -3.28 18.32 -13.85
C GLY A 47 -3.42 16.90 -13.30
N CYS A 48 -2.68 15.96 -13.88
CA CYS A 48 -2.69 14.55 -13.51
C CYS A 48 -1.25 14.03 -13.40
N TRP A 49 -0.96 13.22 -12.39
CA TRP A 49 0.22 12.36 -12.39
C TRP A 49 -0.06 11.14 -13.28
N THR A 50 0.46 11.12 -14.51
CA THR A 50 0.18 10.02 -15.47
C THR A 50 1.20 8.88 -15.45
N ASN A 51 2.09 8.82 -14.45
CA ASN A 51 3.07 7.74 -14.33
C ASN A 51 2.49 6.50 -13.62
N PHE A 52 3.21 5.38 -13.71
CA PHE A 52 2.88 4.20 -12.92
C PHE A 52 2.99 4.50 -11.43
N TYR A 53 1.89 4.27 -10.72
CA TYR A 53 1.80 4.39 -9.28
C TYR A 53 2.23 3.06 -8.65
N GLN A 54 3.39 3.07 -8.01
CA GLN A 54 4.06 1.90 -7.44
C GLN A 54 4.62 2.20 -6.04
N PRO A 55 3.82 2.74 -5.09
CA PRO A 55 4.30 3.15 -3.78
C PRO A 55 4.88 2.00 -2.95
N SER A 56 4.56 0.74 -3.27
CA SER A 56 5.15 -0.43 -2.60
C SER A 56 6.61 -0.70 -3.00
N THR A 57 7.10 -0.11 -4.09
CA THR A 57 8.47 -0.33 -4.61
C THR A 57 9.23 0.95 -4.98
N ASP A 58 8.54 2.06 -5.27
CA ASP A 58 9.15 3.34 -5.64
C ASP A 58 9.16 4.29 -4.43
N TRP A 59 10.37 4.57 -3.93
CA TRP A 59 10.58 5.46 -2.79
C TRP A 59 10.14 6.91 -3.02
N SER A 60 10.20 7.40 -4.27
CA SER A 60 9.73 8.76 -4.58
C SER A 60 8.22 8.91 -4.34
N GLN A 61 7.48 7.80 -4.34
CA GLN A 61 6.04 7.75 -4.12
C GLN A 61 5.71 7.30 -2.69
N GLY A 62 6.27 6.16 -2.26
CA GLY A 62 6.00 5.57 -0.95
C GLY A 62 6.61 6.36 0.21
N GLY A 63 7.76 7.01 0.00
CA GLY A 63 8.42 7.83 1.00
C GLY A 63 7.57 9.03 1.44
N LEU A 64 6.91 9.70 0.49
CA LEU A 64 5.99 10.80 0.81
C LEU A 64 4.81 10.33 1.66
N LEU A 65 4.30 9.12 1.42
CA LEU A 65 3.22 8.54 2.21
C LEU A 65 3.66 8.24 3.65
N ILE A 66 4.91 7.80 3.85
CA ILE A 66 5.47 7.56 5.18
C ILE A 66 5.39 8.83 6.03
N ASP A 67 5.77 9.98 5.48
CA ASP A 67 5.71 11.26 6.18
C ASP A 67 4.27 11.73 6.42
N VAL A 68 3.42 11.69 5.38
CA VAL A 68 2.02 12.13 5.46
C VAL A 68 1.24 11.33 6.52
N TYR A 69 1.45 10.02 6.57
CA TYR A 69 0.76 9.12 7.50
C TYR A 69 1.51 8.90 8.82
N ARG A 70 2.66 9.56 9.00
CA ARG A 70 3.54 9.49 10.17
C ARG A 70 3.83 8.05 10.57
N ILE A 71 4.27 7.26 9.59
CA ILE A 71 4.52 5.84 9.79
C ILE A 71 5.75 5.67 10.67
N SER A 72 5.60 4.91 11.75
CA SER A 72 6.71 4.45 12.58
C SER A 72 7.05 3.00 12.23
N PHE A 73 8.33 2.66 12.30
CA PHE A 73 8.82 1.32 12.01
C PHE A 73 9.47 0.70 13.23
N VAL A 74 9.29 -0.62 13.36
CA VAL A 74 9.93 -1.43 14.40
C VAL A 74 10.46 -2.70 13.77
N THR A 75 11.65 -3.09 14.22
CA THR A 75 12.19 -4.43 14.05
C THR A 75 12.37 -5.01 15.45
N SER A 76 11.83 -6.20 15.71
CA SER A 76 11.77 -6.75 17.07
C SER A 76 13.07 -7.40 17.51
N GLY A 77 13.96 -7.76 16.56
CA GLY A 77 15.15 -8.58 16.80
C GLY A 77 14.86 -9.98 17.37
N THR A 78 13.59 -10.34 17.51
CA THR A 78 13.06 -11.56 18.12
C THR A 78 11.85 -12.13 17.35
N GLY A 79 11.58 -11.60 16.15
CA GLY A 79 10.40 -11.90 15.36
C GLY A 79 10.59 -13.12 14.46
N PRO A 80 9.50 -13.70 13.91
CA PRO A 80 9.61 -14.76 12.91
C PRO A 80 10.38 -14.25 11.68
N GLN A 81 11.40 -14.98 11.27
CA GLN A 81 12.25 -14.62 10.12
C GLN A 81 11.73 -15.24 8.82
N ASP A 82 12.01 -14.59 7.70
CA ASP A 82 11.83 -15.17 6.38
C ASP A 82 12.86 -16.27 6.08
N GLU A 83 12.77 -16.90 4.91
CA GLU A 83 13.69 -17.96 4.47
C GLU A 83 15.16 -17.49 4.36
N GLN A 84 15.40 -16.18 4.33
CA GLN A 84 16.72 -15.57 4.29
C GLN A 84 17.19 -15.10 5.68
N GLY A 85 16.43 -15.36 6.74
CA GLY A 85 16.76 -14.97 8.10
C GLY A 85 16.45 -13.50 8.43
N ASN A 86 15.74 -12.78 7.56
CA ASN A 86 15.36 -11.39 7.82
C ASN A 86 14.04 -11.32 8.58
N GLU A 87 13.96 -10.41 9.55
CA GLU A 87 12.69 -10.12 10.19
C GLU A 87 11.80 -9.24 9.32
N PRO A 88 10.47 -9.44 9.37
CA PRO A 88 9.54 -8.52 8.73
C PRO A 88 9.65 -7.14 9.38
N ILE A 89 9.60 -6.12 8.54
CA ILE A 89 9.47 -4.74 8.99
C ILE A 89 8.03 -4.53 9.41
N VAL A 90 7.84 -4.03 10.64
CA VAL A 90 6.52 -3.71 11.17
C VAL A 90 6.29 -2.21 11.08
N ALA A 91 5.21 -1.81 10.41
CA ALA A 91 4.79 -0.43 10.27
C ALA A 91 3.56 -0.13 11.14
N LEU A 92 3.56 1.04 11.77
CA LEU A 92 2.46 1.55 12.59
C LEU A 92 2.04 2.94 12.10
N THR A 93 0.74 3.14 11.88
CA THR A 93 0.18 4.46 11.56
C THR A 93 -0.05 5.28 12.84
N SER A 94 0.07 6.61 12.80
CA SER A 94 -0.13 7.48 13.97
C SER A 94 -1.61 7.71 14.36
N ALA A 95 -2.57 7.03 13.72
CA ALA A 95 -3.99 7.31 13.90
C ALA A 95 -4.52 6.81 15.27
N LEU A 96 -5.63 7.40 15.75
CA LEU A 96 -6.41 6.93 16.92
C LEU A 96 -6.77 5.42 16.83
N HIS A 97 -6.80 4.87 15.62
CA HIS A 97 -6.98 3.45 15.32
C HIS A 97 -5.76 2.93 14.55
N TYR A 98 -4.58 3.02 15.15
CA TYR A 98 -3.35 2.57 14.50
C TYR A 98 -3.46 1.09 14.10
N LYS A 99 -3.06 0.78 12.87
CA LYS A 99 -2.94 -0.59 12.39
C LYS A 99 -1.46 -0.96 12.32
N VAL A 100 -1.18 -2.17 12.77
CA VAL A 100 0.14 -2.78 12.74
C VAL A 100 0.16 -3.73 11.55
N CYS A 101 1.05 -3.51 10.60
CA CYS A 101 1.20 -4.38 9.44
C CYS A 101 2.67 -4.70 9.19
N ALA A 102 2.91 -5.95 8.79
CA ALA A 102 4.22 -6.47 8.45
C ALA A 102 4.45 -6.45 6.93
N GLY A 103 5.70 -6.27 6.53
CA GLY A 103 6.14 -6.38 5.14
C GLY A 103 7.61 -6.77 5.06
N SER A 104 8.02 -7.33 3.92
CA SER A 104 9.43 -7.63 3.63
C SER A 104 10.26 -6.37 3.38
N THR A 105 9.61 -5.22 3.13
CA THR A 105 10.25 -3.91 2.98
C THR A 105 9.48 -2.84 3.76
N HIS A 106 10.14 -1.71 4.05
CA HIS A 106 9.52 -0.55 4.68
C HIS A 106 8.30 -0.06 3.89
N LEU A 107 8.42 0.00 2.56
CA LEU A 107 7.36 0.44 1.68
C LEU A 107 6.16 -0.50 1.69
N ILE A 108 6.38 -1.82 1.62
CA ILE A 108 5.29 -2.81 1.69
C ILE A 108 4.58 -2.73 3.05
N ALA A 109 5.33 -2.68 4.15
CA ALA A 109 4.78 -2.59 5.49
C ALA A 109 3.94 -1.30 5.66
N ALA A 110 4.48 -0.15 5.25
CA ALA A 110 3.81 1.14 5.30
C ALA A 110 2.53 1.16 4.45
N CYS A 111 2.60 0.69 3.20
CA CYS A 111 1.46 0.63 2.30
C CYS A 111 0.33 -0.23 2.88
N ARG A 112 0.64 -1.41 3.41
CA ARG A 112 -0.34 -2.28 4.07
C ARG A 112 -0.95 -1.60 5.31
N ALA A 113 -0.15 -0.93 6.13
CA ALA A 113 -0.63 -0.22 7.31
C ALA A 113 -1.61 0.92 6.93
N ILE A 114 -1.30 1.68 5.88
CA ILE A 114 -2.16 2.74 5.33
C ILE A 114 -3.49 2.15 4.84
N VAL A 115 -3.42 1.11 4.01
CA VAL A 115 -4.61 0.43 3.47
C VAL A 115 -5.47 -0.13 4.59
N ALA A 116 -4.88 -0.85 5.55
CA ALA A 116 -5.61 -1.43 6.68
C ALA A 116 -6.27 -0.35 7.56
N THR A 117 -5.60 0.79 7.76
CA THR A 117 -6.13 1.91 8.54
C THR A 117 -7.33 2.57 7.83
N LYS A 118 -7.29 2.67 6.49
CA LYS A 118 -8.31 3.39 5.70
C LYS A 118 -9.46 2.52 5.23
N LEU A 119 -9.19 1.28 4.85
CA LEU A 119 -10.14 0.40 4.17
C LEU A 119 -10.48 -0.86 4.98
N GLY A 120 -9.76 -1.14 6.07
CA GLY A 120 -9.91 -2.35 6.88
C GLY A 120 -9.01 -3.50 6.43
N GLU A 121 -9.07 -4.63 7.13
CA GLU A 121 -8.13 -5.77 6.96
C GLU A 121 -8.50 -6.70 5.80
N LEU A 122 -9.75 -6.65 5.33
CA LEU A 122 -10.26 -7.41 4.20
C LEU A 122 -10.84 -6.43 3.18
N ILE A 123 -10.31 -6.45 1.96
CA ILE A 123 -10.75 -5.54 0.89
C ILE A 123 -11.09 -6.29 -0.39
N ARG A 124 -11.92 -5.67 -1.26
CA ARG A 124 -12.29 -6.20 -2.58
C ARG A 124 -11.36 -5.62 -3.65
N VAL A 125 -10.45 -6.43 -4.17
CA VAL A 125 -9.48 -6.07 -5.21
C VAL A 125 -9.95 -6.61 -6.56
N PRO A 126 -9.73 -5.91 -7.69
CA PRO A 126 -9.90 -6.48 -9.03
C PRO A 126 -9.17 -7.82 -9.16
N ALA A 127 -9.86 -8.85 -9.63
CA ALA A 127 -9.32 -10.21 -9.67
C ALA A 127 -8.10 -10.32 -10.61
N GLU A 128 -8.05 -9.48 -11.63
CA GLU A 128 -6.93 -9.39 -12.58
C GLU A 128 -5.60 -8.87 -11.97
N LEU A 129 -5.62 -8.38 -10.73
CA LEU A 129 -4.42 -7.90 -10.02
C LEU A 129 -3.85 -8.93 -9.03
N ILE A 130 -4.58 -10.01 -8.76
CA ILE A 130 -4.21 -11.05 -7.78
C ILE A 130 -3.38 -12.14 -8.44
#